data_AF-A0A7V3T508-F1
#
_entry.id   AF-A0A7V3T508-F1
#
_cell.length_a   1.000
_cell.length_b   1.000
_cell.length_c   1.000
_cell.angle_alpha   90.00
_cell.angle_beta   90.00
_cell.angle_gamma   90.00
#
_symmetry.space_group_name_H-M   'P 1'
#
loop_
_entity.id
_entity.type
_entity.pdbx_description
1 polymer ?
#
loop_
_entity_poly.entity_id
_entity_poly.type
_entity_poly.pdbx_seq_one_letter_code
_entity_poly.pdbx_strand_id
1 'polypeptide(L)'
;MKPFLESLMRVPGGAALNVAFFFPPFARLRLYTYPDPAAEPDAAQQDCFWTALNFANDRPDARFHNEALVQSTLRSAYAEVPPPRQFGDLILLLEEGRTAIHLCVYVADDVVFTKNGADLLRPWVLMKLSDVIQEYRSFKGKPVQAIGLRRIATASS
;
A
#
# COMPACT_ATOMS: atom_id res chain seq x y z
N MET A 1 -6.05 10.68 -18.08
CA MET A 1 -6.61 9.33 -17.89
C MET A 1 -8.04 9.19 -18.42
N LYS A 2 -8.98 10.11 -18.13
CA LYS A 2 -10.39 10.01 -18.57
C LYS A 2 -10.61 9.72 -20.08
N PRO A 3 -9.99 10.44 -21.04
CA PRO A 3 -10.21 10.18 -22.47
C PRO A 3 -9.74 8.78 -22.91
N PHE A 4 -8.70 8.24 -22.26
CA PHE A 4 -8.22 6.90 -22.53
C PHE A 4 -9.23 5.83 -22.10
N LEU A 5 -9.80 5.97 -20.89
CA LEU A 5 -10.85 5.06 -20.41
C LEU A 5 -12.12 5.15 -21.25
N GLU A 6 -12.52 6.37 -21.65
CA GLU A 6 -13.65 6.57 -22.55
C GLU A 6 -13.44 5.91 -23.92
N SER A 7 -12.21 5.87 -24.42
CA SER A 7 -11.87 5.11 -25.63
C SER A 7 -12.03 3.61 -25.43
N LEU A 8 -11.59 3.07 -24.29
CA LEU A 8 -11.70 1.65 -23.96
C LEU A 8 -13.17 1.21 -23.80
N MET A 9 -14.03 2.08 -23.28
CA MET A 9 -15.48 1.82 -23.15
C MET A 9 -16.18 1.65 -24.51
N ARG A 10 -15.60 2.13 -25.61
CA ARG A 10 -16.17 2.02 -26.96
C ARG A 10 -15.80 0.70 -27.66
N VAL A 11 -14.93 -0.12 -27.07
CA VAL A 11 -14.56 -1.43 -27.62
C VAL A 11 -15.72 -2.40 -27.42
N PRO A 12 -16.30 -2.98 -28.50
CA PRO A 12 -17.35 -3.99 -28.38
C PRO A 12 -16.85 -5.19 -27.56
N GLY A 13 -17.57 -5.56 -26.49
CA GLY A 13 -17.15 -6.61 -25.55
C GLY A 13 -16.19 -6.14 -24.44
N GLY A 14 -15.84 -4.85 -24.40
CA GLY A 14 -14.97 -4.26 -23.40
C GLY A 14 -13.48 -4.39 -23.72
N ALA A 15 -12.64 -3.84 -22.83
CA ALA A 15 -11.19 -3.93 -22.94
C ALA A 15 -10.56 -4.22 -21.58
N ALA A 16 -9.46 -4.96 -21.58
CA ALA A 16 -8.65 -5.21 -20.39
C ALA A 16 -7.50 -4.20 -20.30
N LEU A 17 -7.20 -3.75 -19.09
CA LEU A 17 -6.09 -2.85 -18.80
C LEU A 17 -5.36 -3.33 -17.55
N ASN A 18 -4.03 -3.29 -17.56
CA ASN A 18 -3.25 -3.58 -16.37
C ASN A 18 -3.45 -2.46 -15.34
N VAL A 19 -3.81 -2.82 -14.10
CA VAL A 19 -4.05 -1.86 -13.03
C VAL A 19 -2.83 -0.98 -12.70
N ALA A 20 -1.62 -1.45 -13.00
CA ALA A 20 -0.38 -0.70 -12.82
C ALA A 20 -0.33 0.60 -13.65
N PHE A 21 -1.15 0.74 -14.70
CA PHE A 21 -1.28 2.01 -15.43
C PHE A 21 -1.93 3.13 -14.62
N PHE A 22 -2.66 2.80 -13.55
CA PHE A 22 -3.23 3.77 -12.62
C PHE A 22 -2.34 4.06 -11.41
N PHE A 23 -1.23 3.33 -11.26
CA PHE A 23 -0.36 3.49 -10.11
C PHE A 23 0.41 4.82 -10.22
N PRO A 24 0.62 5.52 -9.08
CA PRO A 24 1.57 6.61 -9.02
C PRO A 24 2.97 6.12 -9.44
N PRO A 25 3.85 7.03 -9.93
CA PRO A 25 5.18 6.66 -10.40
C PRO A 25 5.97 5.80 -9.41
N PHE A 26 5.93 6.15 -8.12
CA PHE A 26 6.58 5.41 -7.05
C PHE A 26 6.20 3.92 -7.02
N ALA A 27 4.90 3.62 -6.96
CA ALA A 27 4.41 2.25 -6.87
C ALA A 27 4.60 1.49 -8.18
N ARG A 28 4.42 2.17 -9.33
CA ARG A 28 4.57 1.55 -10.66
C ARG A 28 6.00 1.09 -10.92
N LEU A 29 7.00 1.87 -10.53
CA LEU A 29 8.42 1.53 -10.75
C LEU A 29 8.91 0.40 -9.82
N ARG A 30 8.27 0.20 -8.67
CA ARG A 30 8.62 -0.84 -7.70
C ARG A 30 7.86 -2.14 -7.91
N LEU A 31 6.72 -2.12 -8.59
CA LEU A 31 5.90 -3.31 -8.77
C LEU A 31 6.69 -4.45 -9.44
N TYR A 32 6.77 -5.60 -8.77
CA TYR A 32 7.54 -6.78 -9.16
C TYR A 32 9.05 -6.57 -9.24
N THR A 33 9.58 -5.61 -8.49
CA THR A 33 11.02 -5.45 -8.27
C THR A 33 11.39 -5.76 -6.81
N TYR A 34 12.69 -5.92 -6.57
CA TYR A 34 13.25 -6.15 -5.25
C TYR A 34 13.98 -4.88 -4.80
N PRO A 35 14.07 -4.61 -3.49
CA PRO A 35 14.98 -3.58 -3.00
C PRO A 35 16.40 -3.85 -3.52
N ASP A 36 17.07 -2.81 -4.02
CA ASP A 36 18.42 -2.91 -4.54
C ASP A 36 19.39 -2.09 -3.67
N PRO A 37 20.10 -2.71 -2.73
CA PRO A 37 21.06 -2.02 -1.86
C PRO A 37 22.23 -1.38 -2.61
N ALA A 38 22.53 -1.79 -3.84
CA ALA A 38 23.58 -1.19 -4.65
C ALA A 38 23.14 0.15 -5.25
N ALA A 39 21.84 0.28 -5.57
CA ALA A 39 21.26 1.51 -6.11
C ALA A 39 20.70 2.44 -5.02
N GLU A 40 20.16 1.86 -3.93
CA GLU A 40 19.43 2.58 -2.88
C GLU A 40 20.04 2.26 -1.50
N PRO A 41 20.83 3.17 -0.90
CA PRO A 41 21.50 2.92 0.39
C PRO A 41 20.55 2.62 1.56
N ASP A 42 19.28 3.03 1.45
CA ASP A 42 18.24 2.80 2.45
C ASP A 42 17.32 1.63 2.12
N ALA A 43 17.64 0.80 1.11
CA ALA A 43 16.83 -0.33 0.66
C ALA A 43 16.34 -1.26 1.80
N ALA A 44 17.19 -1.50 2.81
CA ALA A 44 16.87 -2.34 3.96
C ALA A 44 15.84 -1.72 4.94
N GLN A 45 15.58 -0.42 4.83
CA GLN A 45 14.61 0.31 5.65
C GLN A 45 13.28 0.53 4.91
N GLN A 46 13.20 0.22 3.61
CA GLN A 46 12.01 0.37 2.79
C GLN A 46 10.97 -0.74 3.05
N ASP A 47 10.39 -0.70 4.24
CA ASP A 47 9.43 -1.69 4.72
C ASP A 47 7.99 -1.42 4.24
N CYS A 48 7.05 -2.17 4.80
CA CYS A 48 5.62 -2.04 4.49
C CYS A 48 5.05 -0.65 4.84
N PHE A 49 5.46 -0.04 5.96
CA PHE A 49 4.97 1.25 6.40
C PHE A 49 5.52 2.37 5.52
N TRP A 50 6.83 2.37 5.28
CA TRP A 50 7.48 3.32 4.39
C TRP A 50 6.90 3.25 2.97
N THR A 51 6.70 2.03 2.46
CA THR A 51 6.12 1.82 1.13
C THR A 51 4.70 2.36 1.03
N ALA A 52 3.83 2.04 1.99
CA ALA A 52 2.42 2.41 1.93
C ALA A 52 2.21 3.93 2.11
N LEU A 53 2.98 4.56 3.01
CA LEU A 53 2.89 6.01 3.23
C LEU A 53 3.47 6.83 2.07
N ASN A 54 4.39 6.25 1.29
CA ASN A 54 4.94 6.86 0.09
C ASN A 54 4.18 6.56 -1.21
N PHE A 55 3.11 5.76 -1.16
CA PHE A 55 2.41 5.28 -2.35
C PHE A 55 2.05 6.38 -3.36
N ALA A 56 1.54 7.52 -2.86
CA ALA A 56 1.11 8.65 -3.66
C ALA A 56 2.15 9.79 -3.74
N ASN A 57 3.33 9.63 -3.14
CA ASN A 57 4.35 10.66 -3.16
C ASN A 57 5.17 10.59 -4.46
N ASP A 58 5.34 11.73 -5.13
CA ASP A 58 6.20 11.83 -6.32
C ASP A 58 7.67 11.53 -5.99
N ARG A 59 8.11 11.95 -4.80
CA ARG A 59 9.41 11.61 -4.22
C ARG A 59 9.19 10.94 -2.87
N PRO A 60 9.72 9.74 -2.65
CA PRO A 60 9.54 9.06 -1.38
C PRO A 60 10.20 9.87 -0.24
N ASP A 61 9.49 9.99 0.87
CA ASP A 61 9.93 10.65 2.08
C ASP A 61 10.63 9.64 2.99
N ALA A 62 11.95 9.74 3.05
CA ALA A 62 12.81 8.90 3.89
C ALA A 62 12.50 9.05 5.39
N ARG A 63 11.80 10.11 5.82
CA ARG A 63 11.44 10.27 7.24
C ARG A 63 10.47 9.18 7.71
N PHE A 64 9.74 8.51 6.80
CA PHE A 64 8.90 7.37 7.15
C PHE A 64 9.66 6.11 7.60
N HIS A 65 11.00 6.14 7.61
CA HIS A 65 11.81 5.16 8.35
C HIS A 65 11.69 5.34 9.88
N ASN A 66 11.21 6.49 10.34
CA ASN A 66 11.02 6.78 11.76
C ASN A 66 9.64 6.34 12.25
N GLU A 67 9.59 5.35 13.14
CA GLU A 67 8.35 4.80 13.68
C GLU A 67 7.46 5.86 14.36
N ALA A 68 8.04 6.79 15.13
CA ALA A 68 7.25 7.84 15.80
C ALA A 68 6.59 8.79 14.79
N LEU A 69 7.25 9.08 13.66
CA LEU A 69 6.64 9.84 12.58
C LEU A 69 5.54 9.05 11.88
N VAL A 70 5.75 7.76 11.62
CA VAL A 70 4.72 6.86 11.04
C VAL A 70 3.46 6.88 11.91
N GLN A 71 3.63 6.65 13.22
CA GLN A 71 2.52 6.62 14.19
C GLN A 71 1.79 7.97 14.29
N SER A 72 2.52 9.09 14.30
CA SER A 72 1.91 10.42 14.34
C SER A 72 1.18 10.75 13.03
N THR A 73 1.73 10.34 11.88
CA THR A 73 1.12 10.52 10.55
C THR A 73 -0.17 9.71 10.42
N LEU A 74 -0.17 8.42 10.77
CA LEU A 74 -1.36 7.58 10.72
C LEU A 74 -2.49 8.14 11.61
N ARG A 75 -2.13 8.70 12.78
CA ARG A 75 -3.11 9.27 13.72
C ARG A 75 -3.68 10.62 13.26
N SER A 76 -2.87 11.47 12.64
CA SER A 76 -3.25 12.86 12.33
C SER A 76 -3.77 13.05 10.92
N ALA A 77 -3.31 12.24 9.97
CA ALA A 77 -3.59 12.41 8.55
C ALA A 77 -4.54 11.36 7.96
N TYR A 78 -4.93 10.35 8.73
CA TYR A 78 -5.81 9.28 8.28
C TYR A 78 -6.99 9.06 9.24
N ALA A 79 -8.14 8.71 8.68
CA ALA A 79 -9.34 8.30 9.42
C ALA A 79 -9.65 6.83 9.13
N GLU A 80 -10.11 6.09 10.14
CA GLU A 80 -10.64 4.73 9.93
C GLU A 80 -11.89 4.77 9.07
N VAL A 81 -11.96 3.88 8.07
CA VAL A 81 -13.11 3.77 7.15
C VAL A 81 -13.58 2.32 7.04
N PRO A 82 -14.91 2.07 7.04
CA PRO A 82 -15.45 0.76 6.74
C PRO A 82 -15.39 0.49 5.21
N PRO A 83 -15.59 -0.75 4.77
CA PRO A 83 -15.91 -1.04 3.37
C PRO A 83 -17.17 -0.28 2.90
N PRO A 84 -17.28 0.07 1.60
CA PRO A 84 -16.34 -0.24 0.53
C PRO A 84 -15.09 0.65 0.54
N ARG A 85 -13.94 0.03 0.32
CA ARG A 85 -12.63 0.69 0.24
C ARG A 85 -12.41 1.31 -1.14
N GLN A 86 -11.60 2.35 -1.20
CA GLN A 86 -11.23 3.06 -2.42
C GLN A 86 -9.76 2.83 -2.75
N PHE A 87 -9.42 2.90 -4.04
CA PHE A 87 -8.03 2.86 -4.50
C PHE A 87 -7.18 3.89 -3.72
N GLY A 88 -6.08 3.43 -3.14
CA GLY A 88 -5.18 4.27 -2.35
C GLY A 88 -5.52 4.35 -0.86
N ASP A 89 -6.66 3.82 -0.40
CA ASP A 89 -6.88 3.59 1.04
C ASP A 89 -5.80 2.65 1.57
N LEU A 90 -5.35 2.86 2.80
CA LEU A 90 -4.41 1.96 3.45
C LEU A 90 -5.16 0.86 4.19
N ILE A 91 -4.57 -0.32 4.26
CA ILE A 91 -5.04 -1.43 5.09
C ILE A 91 -4.00 -1.68 6.17
N LEU A 92 -4.38 -1.40 7.41
CA LEU A 92 -3.55 -1.63 8.58
C LEU A 92 -3.92 -2.98 9.19
N LEU A 93 -2.94 -3.87 9.30
CA LEU A 93 -3.09 -5.12 10.04
C LEU A 93 -2.68 -4.91 11.50
N LEU A 94 -3.56 -5.34 12.39
CA LEU A 94 -3.42 -5.24 13.83
C LEU A 94 -3.39 -6.65 14.43
N GLU A 95 -2.46 -6.90 15.34
CA GLU A 95 -2.54 -8.06 16.24
C GLU A 95 -3.35 -7.73 17.51
N GLU A 96 -3.46 -8.71 18.41
CA GLU A 96 -4.08 -8.54 19.72
C GLU A 96 -3.48 -7.33 20.48
N GLY A 97 -4.32 -6.52 21.12
CA GLY A 97 -3.92 -5.27 21.75
C GLY A 97 -3.81 -4.07 20.79
N ARG A 98 -4.22 -4.23 19.52
CA ARG A 98 -4.19 -3.19 18.47
C ARG A 98 -2.77 -2.71 18.12
N THR A 99 -1.77 -3.57 18.25
CA THR A 99 -0.42 -3.30 17.76
C THR A 99 -0.39 -3.42 16.23
N ALA A 100 0.09 -2.37 15.57
CA ALA A 100 0.29 -2.33 14.12
C ALA A 100 1.42 -3.28 13.70
N ILE A 101 1.14 -4.22 12.78
CA ILE A 101 2.12 -5.23 12.34
C ILE A 101 2.39 -5.22 10.84
N HIS A 102 1.52 -4.61 10.03
CA HIS A 102 1.69 -4.49 8.59
C HIS A 102 0.82 -3.38 8.02
N LEU A 103 1.28 -2.74 6.95
CA LEU A 103 0.55 -1.72 6.23
C LEU A 103 0.66 -1.98 4.73
N CYS A 104 -0.47 -1.97 4.02
CA CYS A 104 -0.50 -2.09 2.56
C CYS A 104 -1.54 -1.14 1.94
N VAL A 105 -1.56 -1.04 0.61
CA VAL A 105 -2.43 -0.11 -0.11
C VAL A 105 -3.52 -0.89 -0.83
N TYR A 106 -4.78 -0.54 -0.60
CA TYR A 106 -5.91 -1.10 -1.31
C TYR A 106 -5.92 -0.63 -2.77
N VAL A 107 -6.09 -1.58 -3.69
CA VAL A 107 -6.15 -1.31 -5.13
C VAL A 107 -7.61 -1.43 -5.61
N ALA A 108 -8.13 -2.65 -5.67
CA ALA A 108 -9.51 -2.96 -6.07
C ALA A 108 -9.80 -4.45 -5.86
N ASP A 109 -11.07 -4.84 -5.66
CA ASP A 109 -11.50 -6.26 -5.58
C ASP A 109 -10.62 -7.12 -4.65
N ASP A 110 -10.39 -6.59 -3.45
CA ASP A 110 -9.52 -7.16 -2.42
C ASP A 110 -8.08 -7.42 -2.86
N VAL A 111 -7.61 -6.80 -3.93
CA VAL A 111 -6.20 -6.74 -4.30
C VAL A 111 -5.55 -5.57 -3.58
N VAL A 112 -4.34 -5.81 -3.04
CA VAL A 112 -3.51 -4.81 -2.38
C VAL A 112 -2.13 -4.74 -3.03
N PHE A 113 -1.53 -3.55 -3.03
CA PHE A 113 -0.12 -3.34 -3.28
C PHE A 113 0.62 -3.37 -1.94
N THR A 114 1.64 -4.22 -1.83
CA THR A 114 2.31 -4.50 -0.55
C THR A 114 3.80 -4.73 -0.74
N LYS A 115 4.56 -4.37 0.30
CA LYS A 115 5.94 -4.82 0.53
C LYS A 115 5.93 -5.68 1.78
N ASN A 116 6.10 -6.99 1.66
CA ASN A 116 5.91 -7.90 2.79
C ASN A 116 7.12 -7.86 3.75
N GLY A 117 7.17 -6.83 4.60
CA GLY A 117 8.27 -6.58 5.54
C GLY A 117 9.51 -5.96 4.89
N ALA A 118 10.55 -5.77 5.71
CA ALA A 118 11.81 -5.11 5.32
C ALA A 118 12.82 -6.02 4.58
N ASP A 119 12.47 -7.30 4.36
CA ASP A 119 13.36 -8.28 3.72
C ASP A 119 13.70 -7.88 2.28
N LEU A 120 14.99 -7.82 1.95
CA LEU A 120 15.51 -7.50 0.62
C LEU A 120 15.14 -8.56 -0.42
N LEU A 121 14.89 -9.79 0.00
CA LEU A 121 14.48 -10.91 -0.87
C LEU A 121 12.98 -10.97 -1.08
N ARG A 122 12.22 -9.98 -0.61
CA ARG A 122 10.77 -9.89 -0.79
C ARG A 122 10.41 -8.71 -1.68
N PRO A 123 9.80 -8.96 -2.85
CA PRO A 123 9.49 -7.90 -3.79
C PRO A 123 8.29 -7.06 -3.34
N TRP A 124 8.11 -5.90 -3.98
CA TRP A 124 6.81 -5.23 -4.00
C TRP A 124 5.87 -5.97 -4.95
N VAL A 125 4.66 -6.30 -4.49
CA VAL A 125 3.74 -7.19 -5.23
C VAL A 125 2.29 -6.77 -5.12
N LEU A 126 1.47 -7.30 -6.03
CA LEU A 126 0.02 -7.37 -5.87
C LEU A 126 -0.35 -8.71 -5.24
N MET A 127 -1.20 -8.68 -4.22
CA MET A 127 -1.71 -9.87 -3.53
C MET A 127 -3.20 -9.71 -3.20
N LYS A 128 -3.92 -10.82 -3.04
CA LYS A 128 -5.23 -10.78 -2.40
C LYS A 128 -5.04 -10.46 -0.91
N LEU A 129 -5.92 -9.62 -0.36
CA LEU A 129 -5.87 -9.22 1.04
C LEU A 129 -5.99 -10.42 1.98
N SER A 130 -6.75 -11.45 1.60
CA SER A 130 -6.83 -12.72 2.31
C SER A 130 -5.47 -13.38 2.49
N ASP A 131 -4.63 -13.35 1.45
CA ASP A 131 -3.32 -14.01 1.44
C ASP A 131 -2.34 -13.24 2.31
N VAL A 132 -2.38 -11.90 2.26
CA VAL A 132 -1.61 -11.05 3.17
C VAL A 132 -2.02 -11.31 4.62
N ILE A 133 -3.31 -11.35 4.92
CA ILE A 133 -3.80 -11.66 6.27
C ILE A 133 -3.34 -13.04 6.72
N GLN A 134 -3.43 -14.05 5.84
CA GLN A 134 -3.01 -15.42 6.15
C GLN A 134 -1.50 -15.49 6.43
N GLU A 135 -0.68 -14.81 5.64
CA GLU A 135 0.77 -14.77 5.82
C GLU A 135 1.14 -14.21 7.21
N TYR A 136 0.55 -13.07 7.60
CA TYR A 136 0.85 -12.44 8.89
C TYR A 136 0.24 -13.20 10.08
N ARG A 137 -0.92 -13.85 9.91
CA ARG A 137 -1.47 -14.77 10.92
C ARG A 137 -0.54 -15.95 11.18
N SER A 138 -0.06 -16.59 10.11
CA SER A 138 0.88 -17.71 10.21
C SER A 138 2.20 -17.29 10.87
N PHE A 139 2.72 -16.11 10.52
CA PHE A 139 3.98 -15.61 11.07
C PHE A 139 3.88 -15.23 12.56
N LYS A 140 2.77 -14.60 12.97
CA LYS A 140 2.58 -14.14 14.36
C LYS A 140 2.02 -15.22 15.30
N GLY A 141 1.37 -16.24 14.76
CA GLY A 141 0.65 -17.24 15.55
C GLY A 141 -0.52 -16.68 16.36
N LYS A 142 -1.01 -15.49 16.00
CA LYS A 142 -2.06 -14.75 16.70
C LYS A 142 -3.15 -14.30 15.71
N PRO A 143 -4.39 -14.05 16.19
CA PRO A 143 -5.42 -13.41 15.37
C PRO A 143 -4.93 -12.06 14.85
N VAL A 144 -5.26 -11.79 13.58
CA VAL A 144 -4.98 -10.52 12.91
C VAL A 144 -6.27 -9.91 12.41
N GLN A 145 -6.48 -8.64 12.75
CA GLN A 145 -7.57 -7.80 12.29
C GLN A 145 -7.07 -6.84 11.20
N ALA A 146 -7.87 -6.63 10.15
CA ALA A 146 -7.58 -5.64 9.11
C ALA A 146 -8.55 -4.46 9.22
N ILE A 147 -8.02 -3.23 9.30
CA ILE A 147 -8.81 -2.00 9.28
C ILE A 147 -8.43 -1.13 8.08
N GLY A 148 -9.40 -0.41 7.52
CA GLY A 148 -9.18 0.53 6.43
C GLY A 148 -8.87 1.93 6.97
N LEU A 149 -7.93 2.62 6.35
CA LEU A 149 -7.55 4.00 6.67
C LEU A 149 -7.59 4.85 5.41
N ARG A 150 -8.30 5.97 5.44
CA ARG A 150 -8.36 6.93 4.34
C ARG A 150 -7.69 8.23 4.73
N ARG A 151 -6.87 8.78 3.84
CA ARG A 151 -6.24 10.08 4.06
C ARG A 151 -7.32 11.16 4.19
N ILE A 152 -7.22 11.97 5.24
CA ILE A 152 -8.09 13.12 5.46
C ILE A 152 -7.65 14.20 4.48
N ALA A 153 -8.58 14.73 3.68
CA ALA A 153 -8.28 15.84 2.80
C ALA A 153 -7.86 17.04 3.65
N THR A 154 -6.63 17.54 3.49
CA THR A 154 -6.28 18.87 3.96
C THR A 154 -7.10 19.87 3.17
N ALA A 155 -7.91 20.68 3.85
CA ALA A 155 -8.57 21.83 3.22
C ALA A 155 -7.49 22.63 2.49
N SER A 156 -7.62 22.77 1.18
CA SER A 156 -6.73 23.64 0.41
C SER A 156 -6.94 25.05 0.91
N SER A 157 -5.97 25.59 1.63
CA SER A 157 -5.89 27.01 1.99
C SER A 157 -5.48 27.83 0.78
#